data_AF-A0A7K6RNB8-F1
#
_entry.id   AF-A0A7K6RNB8-F1
#
_cell.length_a   1.000
_cell.length_b   1.000
_cell.length_c   1.000
_cell.angle_alpha   90.00
_cell.angle_beta   90.00
_cell.angle_gamma   90.00
#
_symmetry.space_group_name_H-M   'P 1'
#
loop_
_entity.id
_entity.type
_entity.pdbx_description
1 polymer ?
#
loop_
_entity_poly.entity_id
_entity_poly.type
_entity_poly.pdbx_seq_one_letter_code
_entity_poly.pdbx_strand_id
1 'polypeptide(L)'
;KEIKTLAREHNEALLMLRQVASRQDEVLDGRKRTELQRLLETRHQYDSLIRDRKAQLSDLDKQILELEKKIVKQNQITGKAKQETSNKQLQKNTETLELRLNVATVRFNTILAKNKMLREEIESLRIQKATLDKLHFKLRKKLGQQRSRMNAAIEKSAQAYEQRMADLERIAAMNNKNNRDTAQFSAKQQERERVLSQESKLKDFILAKLTDRSQLEEEAQKKKALKAIQRAQQRQGETFKNWEAAYMCLLELAEDKNIDQLVDRFIKKETKDFSCFNYAIEMKSEVEEMRQKIKNVQDEITALETEQNNQKSSAVRVLQELEERLMATTEEANRYEEQCKESRKALGLLRCDLETLLKDINCDATPIMRQLGENGQITDLNLMKFIDLVDKKTTQLLLMESMLRYMLACDLYSAEAFTNPFLDGTELLQETDDDQPFLTALDSTPHAIDTLEVPLDHDQLRQLVLQHHEEERRRAPRLRRKKRDSFDF
;
A
#
# COMPACT_ATOMS: atom_id res chain seq x y z
N LYS A 1 25.25 171.62 7.73
CA LYS A 1 25.21 170.50 6.74
C LYS A 1 24.31 169.35 7.19
N GLU A 2 23.97 169.22 8.48
CA GLU A 2 23.14 168.13 9.02
C GLU A 2 21.63 168.23 8.76
N ILE A 3 21.08 169.43 8.52
CA ILE A 3 19.63 169.58 8.24
C ILE A 3 19.25 169.00 6.85
N LYS A 4 20.19 168.97 5.90
CA LYS A 4 19.96 168.41 4.55
C LYS A 4 20.04 166.88 4.50
N THR A 5 20.77 166.24 5.41
CA THR A 5 20.85 164.77 5.50
C THR A 5 19.60 164.20 6.15
N LEU A 6 19.11 164.82 7.23
CA LEU A 6 17.91 164.38 7.93
C LEU A 6 16.63 164.49 7.06
N ALA A 7 16.53 165.52 6.21
CA ALA A 7 15.43 165.65 5.26
C ALA A 7 15.46 164.60 4.13
N ARG A 8 16.64 164.05 3.81
CA ARG A 8 16.79 162.99 2.80
C ARG A 8 16.38 161.65 3.39
N GLU A 9 16.84 161.35 4.59
CA GLU A 9 16.48 160.14 5.34
C GLU A 9 14.97 160.11 5.66
N HIS A 10 14.36 161.25 6.03
CA HIS A 10 12.93 161.29 6.28
C HIS A 10 12.11 161.01 5.01
N ASN A 11 12.53 161.53 3.85
CA ASN A 11 11.86 161.27 2.57
C ASN A 11 12.07 159.84 2.08
N GLU A 12 13.24 159.24 2.30
CA GLU A 12 13.49 157.82 2.01
C GLU A 12 12.64 156.90 2.91
N ALA A 13 12.53 157.21 4.20
CA ALA A 13 11.68 156.45 5.13
C ALA A 13 10.19 156.57 4.76
N LEU A 14 9.72 157.75 4.33
CA LEU A 14 8.34 157.96 3.86
C LEU A 14 8.04 157.21 2.56
N LEU A 15 9.03 157.12 1.67
CA LEU A 15 8.90 156.36 0.42
C LEU A 15 8.83 154.85 0.69
N MET A 16 9.66 154.34 1.59
CA MET A 16 9.63 152.94 2.07
C MET A 16 8.30 152.63 2.76
N LEU A 17 7.80 153.53 3.62
CA LEU A 17 6.48 153.38 4.25
C LEU A 17 5.33 153.40 3.24
N ARG A 18 5.42 154.21 2.17
CA ARG A 18 4.43 154.20 1.08
C ARG A 18 4.49 152.96 0.20
N GLN A 19 5.68 152.37 0.03
CA GLN A 19 5.84 151.11 -0.68
C GLN A 19 5.29 149.95 0.17
N VAL A 20 5.59 149.90 1.46
CA VAL A 20 5.08 148.89 2.39
C VAL A 20 3.57 149.05 2.66
N ALA A 21 3.06 150.30 2.68
CA ALA A 21 1.63 150.60 2.78
C ALA A 21 0.96 150.76 1.40
N SER A 22 1.59 150.27 0.33
CA SER A 22 0.99 150.24 -0.99
C SER A 22 -0.17 149.26 -0.98
N ARG A 23 -1.37 149.75 -1.30
CA ARG A 23 -2.60 148.94 -1.42
C ARG A 23 -2.44 147.74 -2.38
N GLN A 24 -1.47 147.77 -3.29
CA GLN A 24 -1.17 146.64 -4.17
C GLN A 24 -0.52 145.46 -3.42
N ASP A 25 0.37 145.70 -2.46
CA ASP A 25 1.06 144.63 -1.74
C ASP A 25 0.12 143.93 -0.73
N GLU A 26 -0.78 144.66 -0.08
CA GLU A 26 -1.83 144.07 0.77
C GLU A 26 -2.78 143.16 -0.03
N VAL A 27 -3.14 143.54 -1.26
CA VAL A 27 -4.01 142.73 -2.13
C VAL A 27 -3.26 141.50 -2.65
N LEU A 28 -1.97 141.63 -2.99
CA LEU A 28 -1.13 140.50 -3.40
C LEU A 28 -0.93 139.51 -2.25
N ASP A 29 -0.67 139.98 -1.04
CA ASP A 29 -0.53 139.12 0.14
C ASP A 29 -1.87 138.51 0.57
N GLY A 30 -2.99 139.23 0.40
CA GLY A 30 -4.33 138.65 0.55
C GLY A 30 -4.58 137.51 -0.44
N ARG A 31 -4.21 137.68 -1.72
CA ARG A 31 -4.30 136.63 -2.74
C ARG A 31 -3.43 135.42 -2.40
N LYS A 32 -2.17 135.65 -2.02
CA LYS A 32 -1.26 134.57 -1.58
C LYS A 32 -1.82 133.83 -0.36
N ARG A 33 -2.42 134.53 0.61
CA ARG A 33 -3.08 133.89 1.76
C ARG A 33 -4.27 133.03 1.35
N THR A 34 -5.13 133.52 0.45
CA THR A 34 -6.26 132.72 -0.05
C THR A 34 -5.80 131.51 -0.87
N GLU A 35 -4.72 131.66 -1.64
CA GLU A 35 -4.13 130.56 -2.41
C GLU A 35 -3.47 129.53 -1.49
N LEU A 36 -2.75 129.98 -0.46
CA LEU A 36 -2.17 129.10 0.57
C LEU A 36 -3.27 128.36 1.32
N GLN A 37 -4.37 129.03 1.69
CA GLN A 37 -5.51 128.39 2.33
C GLN A 37 -6.14 127.31 1.43
N ARG A 38 -6.33 127.60 0.13
CA ARG A 38 -6.81 126.61 -0.84
C ARG A 38 -5.86 125.41 -0.94
N LEU A 39 -4.55 125.65 -1.01
CA LEU A 39 -3.55 124.57 -1.05
C LEU A 39 -3.58 123.74 0.24
N LEU A 40 -3.76 124.38 1.40
CA LEU A 40 -3.81 123.73 2.70
C LEU A 40 -5.09 122.88 2.84
N GLU A 41 -6.23 123.37 2.36
CA GLU A 41 -7.48 122.61 2.24
C GLU A 41 -7.32 121.40 1.31
N THR A 42 -6.70 121.57 0.13
CA THR A 42 -6.43 120.43 -0.78
C THR A 42 -5.48 119.41 -0.16
N ARG A 43 -4.45 119.87 0.57
CA ARG A 43 -3.55 118.99 1.31
C ARG A 43 -4.31 118.20 2.38
N HIS A 44 -5.18 118.85 3.16
CA HIS A 44 -5.99 118.14 4.16
C HIS A 44 -6.94 117.12 3.53
N GLN A 45 -7.51 117.40 2.36
CA GLN A 45 -8.32 116.43 1.60
C GLN A 45 -7.47 115.22 1.16
N TYR A 46 -6.28 115.45 0.59
CA TYR A 46 -5.38 114.36 0.23
C TYR A 46 -4.89 113.57 1.44
N ASP A 47 -4.57 114.23 2.56
CA ASP A 47 -4.19 113.58 3.82
C ASP A 47 -5.34 112.74 4.40
N SER A 48 -6.59 113.18 4.23
CA SER A 48 -7.77 112.37 4.57
C SER A 48 -7.86 111.14 3.67
N LEU A 49 -7.77 111.32 2.35
CA LEU A 49 -7.82 110.23 1.38
C LEU A 49 -6.70 109.20 1.61
N ILE A 50 -5.48 109.66 1.89
CA ILE A 50 -4.35 108.77 2.21
C ILE A 50 -4.63 107.97 3.47
N ARG A 51 -5.22 108.59 4.51
CA ARG A 51 -5.60 107.87 5.74
C ARG A 51 -6.66 106.82 5.48
N ASP A 52 -7.70 107.15 4.70
CA ASP A 52 -8.76 106.20 4.34
C ASP A 52 -8.21 105.03 3.52
N ARG A 53 -7.32 105.31 2.56
CA ARG A 53 -6.66 104.26 1.75
C ARG A 53 -5.73 103.37 2.60
N LYS A 54 -4.99 103.94 3.54
CA LYS A 54 -4.16 103.16 4.48
C LYS A 54 -5.00 102.27 5.39
N ALA A 55 -6.17 102.75 5.85
CA ALA A 55 -7.10 101.93 6.60
C ALA A 55 -7.64 100.76 5.77
N GLN A 56 -8.05 101.01 4.52
CA GLN A 56 -8.47 99.96 3.58
C GLN A 56 -7.38 98.91 3.32
N LEU A 57 -6.13 99.35 3.14
CA LEU A 57 -4.99 98.42 2.99
C LEU A 57 -4.80 97.55 4.23
N SER A 58 -4.84 98.14 5.43
CA SER A 58 -4.73 97.38 6.67
C SER A 58 -5.85 96.34 6.85
N ASP A 59 -7.08 96.66 6.41
CA ASP A 59 -8.18 95.72 6.48
C ASP A 59 -8.06 94.60 5.44
N LEU A 60 -7.54 94.89 4.24
CA LEU A 60 -7.21 93.87 3.24
C LEU A 60 -6.06 92.97 3.73
N ASP A 61 -5.01 93.52 4.34
CA ASP A 61 -3.90 92.74 4.90
C ASP A 61 -4.39 91.78 5.99
N LYS A 62 -5.33 92.21 6.86
CA LYS A 62 -5.97 91.33 7.84
C LYS A 62 -6.73 90.19 7.17
N GLN A 63 -7.49 90.48 6.12
CA GLN A 63 -8.24 89.47 5.37
C GLN A 63 -7.29 88.46 4.67
N ILE A 64 -6.19 88.94 4.11
CA ILE A 64 -5.15 88.08 3.51
C ILE A 64 -4.59 87.15 4.58
N LEU A 65 -4.21 87.66 5.75
CA LEU A 65 -3.69 86.82 6.84
C LEU A 65 -4.71 85.79 7.33
N GLU A 66 -6.00 86.13 7.38
CA GLU A 66 -7.06 85.18 7.72
C GLU A 66 -7.22 84.08 6.67
N LEU A 67 -7.16 84.44 5.39
CA LEU A 67 -7.23 83.49 4.28
C LEU A 67 -6.00 82.58 4.24
N GLU A 68 -4.80 83.12 4.43
CA GLU A 68 -3.56 82.36 4.54
C GLU A 68 -3.63 81.36 5.70
N LYS A 69 -4.12 81.79 6.87
CA LYS A 69 -4.36 80.88 8.01
C LYS A 69 -5.36 79.77 7.65
N LYS A 70 -6.42 80.07 6.90
CA LYS A 70 -7.39 79.07 6.43
C LYS A 70 -6.76 78.10 5.42
N ILE A 71 -5.95 78.59 4.50
CA ILE A 71 -5.22 77.78 3.51
C ILE A 71 -4.25 76.83 4.22
N VAL A 72 -3.46 77.32 5.19
CA VAL A 72 -2.55 76.46 5.96
C VAL A 72 -3.31 75.37 6.71
N LYS A 73 -4.42 75.70 7.37
CA LYS A 73 -5.27 74.71 8.05
C LYS A 73 -5.82 73.66 7.08
N GLN A 74 -6.32 74.09 5.92
CA GLN A 74 -6.86 73.19 4.91
C GLN A 74 -5.77 72.30 4.30
N ASN A 75 -4.57 72.84 4.07
CA ASN A 75 -3.41 72.06 3.59
C ASN A 75 -2.94 71.06 4.64
N GLN A 76 -2.95 71.40 5.93
CA GLN A 76 -2.66 70.46 7.01
C GLN A 76 -3.71 69.33 7.07
N ILE A 77 -5.00 69.66 6.98
CA ILE A 77 -6.08 68.64 6.95
C ILE A 77 -5.95 67.76 5.70
N THR A 78 -5.68 68.35 4.54
CA THR A 78 -5.52 67.61 3.27
C THR A 78 -4.25 66.76 3.28
N GLY A 79 -3.16 67.25 3.88
CA GLY A 79 -1.93 66.50 4.08
C GLY A 79 -2.13 65.29 5.01
N LYS A 80 -2.78 65.51 6.16
CA LYS A 80 -3.16 64.44 7.10
C LYS A 80 -4.10 63.42 6.47
N ALA A 81 -5.13 63.86 5.74
CA ALA A 81 -6.04 62.96 5.03
C ALA A 81 -5.33 62.15 3.95
N LYS A 82 -4.37 62.73 3.21
CA LYS A 82 -3.54 62.00 2.23
C LYS A 82 -2.62 60.97 2.89
N GLN A 83 -2.13 61.26 4.10
CA GLN A 83 -1.30 60.36 4.89
C GLN A 83 -2.11 59.24 5.55
N GLU A 84 -3.34 59.53 6.01
CA GLU A 84 -4.32 58.54 6.49
C GLU A 84 -4.86 57.66 5.36
N THR A 85 -5.01 58.20 4.14
CA THR A 85 -5.15 57.40 2.93
C THR A 85 -3.79 56.85 2.49
N SER A 86 -3.10 56.13 3.35
CA SER A 86 -2.05 55.21 2.92
C SER A 86 -2.71 54.05 2.16
N ASN A 87 -3.22 54.32 0.95
CA ASN A 87 -3.75 53.30 0.04
C ASN A 87 -2.77 52.13 -0.08
N LYS A 88 -1.47 52.38 0.03
CA LYS A 88 -0.41 51.37 0.06
C LYS A 88 -0.53 50.39 1.23
N GLN A 89 -0.89 50.84 2.44
CA GLN A 89 -1.05 49.95 3.60
C GLN A 89 -2.34 49.13 3.50
N LEU A 90 -3.45 49.76 3.09
CA LEU A 90 -4.70 49.05 2.82
C LEU A 90 -4.53 48.03 1.69
N GLN A 91 -3.80 48.39 0.63
CA GLN A 91 -3.46 47.50 -0.47
C GLN A 91 -2.60 46.33 0.00
N LYS A 92 -1.51 46.57 0.75
CA LYS A 92 -0.69 45.49 1.34
C LYS A 92 -1.49 44.57 2.26
N ASN A 93 -2.39 45.14 3.07
CA ASN A 93 -3.28 44.35 3.93
C ASN A 93 -4.23 43.49 3.10
N THR A 94 -4.77 44.04 2.01
CA THR A 94 -5.63 43.32 1.05
C THR A 94 -4.86 42.19 0.38
N GLU A 95 -3.68 42.46 -0.17
CA GLU A 95 -2.78 41.47 -0.78
C GLU A 95 -2.41 40.35 0.21
N THR A 96 -2.17 40.69 1.47
CA THR A 96 -1.87 39.71 2.52
C THR A 96 -3.07 38.81 2.84
N LEU A 97 -4.27 39.40 2.91
CA LEU A 97 -5.50 38.63 3.14
C LEU A 97 -5.85 37.75 1.93
N GLU A 98 -5.65 38.24 0.71
CA GLU A 98 -5.79 37.47 -0.52
C GLU A 98 -4.82 36.30 -0.57
N LEU A 99 -3.53 36.54 -0.24
CA LEU A 99 -2.54 35.46 -0.16
C LEU A 99 -2.94 34.42 0.90
N ARG A 100 -3.39 34.86 2.08
CA ARG A 100 -3.84 33.94 3.13
C ARG A 100 -5.06 33.13 2.70
N LEU A 101 -6.01 33.75 2.00
CA LEU A 101 -7.18 33.08 1.44
C LEU A 101 -6.77 32.06 0.35
N ASN A 102 -5.85 32.42 -0.53
CA ASN A 102 -5.33 31.54 -1.57
C ASN A 102 -4.63 30.34 -0.96
N VAL A 103 -3.77 30.54 0.05
CA VAL A 103 -3.11 29.45 0.79
C VAL A 103 -4.14 28.54 1.46
N ALA A 104 -5.17 29.09 2.10
CA ALA A 104 -6.25 28.31 2.71
C ALA A 104 -7.02 27.49 1.66
N THR A 105 -7.31 28.08 0.50
CA THR A 105 -8.00 27.44 -0.62
C THR A 105 -7.18 26.31 -1.23
N VAL A 106 -5.88 26.51 -1.44
CA VAL A 106 -4.96 25.47 -1.92
C VAL A 106 -4.88 24.32 -0.91
N ARG A 107 -4.76 24.63 0.39
CA ARG A 107 -4.77 23.60 1.44
C ARG A 107 -6.08 22.81 1.44
N PHE A 108 -7.22 23.49 1.34
CA PHE A 108 -8.54 22.86 1.27
C PHE A 108 -8.66 21.94 0.05
N ASN A 109 -8.28 22.42 -1.14
CA ASN A 109 -8.30 21.64 -2.38
C ASN A 109 -7.36 20.42 -2.29
N THR A 110 -6.19 20.57 -1.65
CA THR A 110 -5.26 19.47 -1.42
C THR A 110 -5.86 18.40 -0.51
N ILE A 111 -6.55 18.82 0.56
CA ILE A 111 -7.26 17.89 1.46
C ILE A 111 -8.40 17.20 0.71
N LEU A 112 -9.17 17.92 -0.11
CA LEU A 112 -10.24 17.32 -0.92
C LEU A 112 -9.69 16.30 -1.93
N ALA A 113 -8.58 16.60 -2.60
CA ALA A 113 -7.93 15.66 -3.50
C ALA A 113 -7.48 14.39 -2.76
N LYS A 114 -6.83 14.53 -1.60
CA LYS A 114 -6.46 13.39 -0.75
C LYS A 114 -7.69 12.60 -0.29
N ASN A 115 -8.77 13.28 0.10
CA ASN A 115 -10.00 12.61 0.53
C ASN A 115 -10.65 11.84 -0.62
N LYS A 116 -10.60 12.37 -1.85
CA LYS A 116 -11.04 11.67 -3.05
C LYS A 116 -10.23 10.39 -3.29
N MET A 117 -8.90 10.47 -3.23
CA MET A 117 -8.02 9.30 -3.37
C MET A 117 -8.35 8.21 -2.32
N LEU A 118 -8.51 8.61 -1.05
CA LEU A 118 -8.88 7.68 0.02
C LEU A 118 -10.26 7.03 -0.21
N ARG A 119 -11.23 7.77 -0.74
CA ARG A 119 -12.55 7.20 -1.09
C ARG A 119 -12.45 6.17 -2.20
N GLU A 120 -11.65 6.44 -3.23
CA GLU A 120 -11.41 5.50 -4.34
C GLU A 120 -10.70 4.23 -3.83
N GLU A 121 -9.72 4.38 -2.94
CA GLU A 121 -9.05 3.25 -2.28
C GLU A 121 -10.02 2.41 -1.43
N ILE A 122 -10.85 3.05 -0.61
CA ILE A 122 -11.89 2.38 0.19
C ILE A 122 -12.83 1.59 -0.73
N GLU A 123 -13.24 2.14 -1.86
CA GLU A 123 -14.13 1.45 -2.79
C GLU A 123 -13.42 0.26 -3.48
N SER A 124 -12.16 0.43 -3.88
CA SER A 124 -11.34 -0.67 -4.39
C SER A 124 -11.24 -1.82 -3.36
N LEU A 125 -10.95 -1.50 -2.10
CA LEU A 125 -10.87 -2.49 -1.02
C LEU A 125 -12.22 -3.18 -0.76
N ARG A 126 -13.34 -2.45 -0.87
CA ARG A 126 -14.69 -3.03 -0.76
C ARG A 126 -14.99 -4.03 -1.88
N ILE A 127 -14.62 -3.70 -3.12
CA ILE A 127 -14.78 -4.60 -4.28
C ILE A 127 -13.92 -5.86 -4.11
N GLN A 128 -12.67 -5.70 -3.67
CA GLN A 128 -11.78 -6.82 -3.37
C GLN A 128 -12.35 -7.72 -2.27
N LYS A 129 -12.81 -7.13 -1.16
CA LYS A 129 -13.47 -7.86 -0.07
C LYS A 129 -14.69 -8.65 -0.57
N ALA A 130 -15.57 -8.01 -1.35
CA ALA A 130 -16.74 -8.68 -1.90
C ALA A 130 -16.37 -9.86 -2.81
N THR A 131 -15.26 -9.75 -3.55
CA THR A 131 -14.74 -10.83 -4.39
C THR A 131 -14.19 -11.99 -3.56
N LEU A 132 -13.44 -11.69 -2.49
CA LEU A 132 -12.94 -12.68 -1.54
C LEU A 132 -14.08 -13.38 -0.79
N ASP A 133 -15.11 -12.65 -0.37
CA ASP A 133 -16.28 -13.21 0.30
C ASP A 133 -17.03 -14.19 -0.62
N LYS A 134 -17.18 -13.85 -1.90
CA LYS A 134 -17.75 -14.76 -2.92
C LYS A 134 -16.90 -16.03 -3.06
N LEU A 135 -15.59 -15.92 -3.10
CA LEU A 135 -14.68 -17.08 -3.18
C LEU A 135 -14.79 -17.96 -1.92
N HIS A 136 -14.75 -17.34 -0.75
CA HIS A 136 -14.87 -18.04 0.53
C HIS A 136 -16.23 -18.74 0.67
N PHE A 137 -17.33 -18.14 0.23
CA PHE A 137 -18.63 -18.79 0.17
C PHE A 137 -18.62 -20.02 -0.75
N LYS A 138 -18.01 -19.92 -1.95
CA LYS A 138 -17.85 -21.07 -2.87
C LYS A 138 -17.04 -22.20 -2.22
N LEU A 139 -15.94 -21.86 -1.53
CA LEU A 139 -15.10 -22.84 -0.82
C LEU A 139 -15.87 -23.51 0.32
N ARG A 140 -16.63 -22.76 1.12
CA ARG A 140 -17.49 -23.33 2.17
C ARG A 140 -18.55 -24.26 1.60
N LYS A 141 -19.17 -23.91 0.47
CA LYS A 141 -20.14 -24.77 -0.21
C LYS A 141 -19.48 -26.09 -0.67
N LYS A 142 -18.31 -26.02 -1.30
CA LYS A 142 -17.55 -27.22 -1.72
C LYS A 142 -17.17 -28.09 -0.51
N LEU A 143 -16.72 -27.49 0.59
CA LEU A 143 -16.39 -28.20 1.82
C LEU A 143 -17.62 -28.91 2.42
N GLY A 144 -18.77 -28.23 2.43
CA GLY A 144 -20.04 -28.82 2.85
C GLY A 144 -20.44 -30.02 1.98
N GLN A 145 -20.32 -29.90 0.67
CA GLN A 145 -20.57 -31.00 -0.27
C GLN A 145 -19.62 -32.18 -0.04
N GLN A 146 -18.33 -31.93 0.19
CA GLN A 146 -17.36 -32.99 0.47
C GLN A 146 -17.66 -33.70 1.79
N ARG A 147 -18.01 -32.97 2.85
CA ARG A 147 -18.44 -33.56 4.12
C ARG A 147 -19.68 -34.43 3.96
N SER A 148 -20.67 -33.97 3.19
CA SER A 148 -21.87 -34.77 2.89
C SER A 148 -21.52 -36.06 2.14
N ARG A 149 -20.66 -36.01 1.12
CA ARG A 149 -20.19 -37.20 0.40
C ARG A 149 -19.42 -38.16 1.31
N MET A 150 -18.54 -37.63 2.16
CA MET A 150 -17.79 -38.42 3.14
C MET A 150 -18.73 -39.12 4.12
N ASN A 151 -19.71 -38.40 4.68
CA ASN A 151 -20.69 -38.99 5.60
C ASN A 151 -21.53 -40.06 4.91
N ALA A 152 -21.96 -39.83 3.66
CA ALA A 152 -22.70 -40.84 2.90
C ALA A 152 -21.85 -42.09 2.61
N ALA A 153 -20.54 -41.94 2.37
CA ALA A 153 -19.63 -43.08 2.20
C ALA A 153 -19.44 -43.85 3.52
N ILE A 154 -19.31 -43.14 4.65
CA ILE A 154 -19.23 -43.75 5.98
C ILE A 154 -20.51 -44.53 6.29
N GLU A 155 -21.68 -43.95 6.03
CA GLU A 155 -22.98 -44.61 6.24
C GLU A 155 -23.13 -45.87 5.38
N LYS A 156 -22.79 -45.79 4.08
CA LYS A 156 -22.77 -46.98 3.21
C LYS A 156 -21.80 -48.05 3.69
N SER A 157 -20.63 -47.65 4.18
CA SER A 157 -19.66 -48.60 4.75
C SER A 157 -20.21 -49.26 6.00
N ALA A 158 -20.82 -48.50 6.91
CA ALA A 158 -21.44 -49.03 8.12
C ALA A 158 -22.56 -50.03 7.78
N GLN A 159 -23.42 -49.71 6.82
CA GLN A 159 -24.46 -50.62 6.33
C GLN A 159 -23.86 -51.93 5.75
N ALA A 160 -22.81 -51.84 4.94
CA ALA A 160 -22.13 -53.01 4.39
C ALA A 160 -21.48 -53.88 5.50
N TYR A 161 -20.94 -53.26 6.55
CA TYR A 161 -20.42 -53.97 7.72
C TYR A 161 -21.55 -54.69 8.48
N GLU A 162 -22.67 -54.03 8.74
CA GLU A 162 -23.84 -54.64 9.39
C GLU A 162 -24.37 -55.83 8.59
N GLN A 163 -24.49 -55.70 7.27
CA GLN A 163 -24.89 -56.80 6.38
C GLN A 163 -23.92 -57.98 6.44
N ARG A 164 -22.61 -57.71 6.36
CA ARG A 164 -21.59 -58.75 6.51
C ARG A 164 -21.69 -59.48 7.84
N MET A 165 -21.91 -58.75 8.94
CA MET A 165 -22.06 -59.35 10.27
C MET A 165 -23.29 -60.26 10.33
N ALA A 166 -24.43 -59.81 9.79
CA ALA A 166 -25.64 -60.62 9.74
C ALA A 166 -25.46 -61.91 8.90
N ASP A 167 -24.74 -61.83 7.78
CA ASP A 167 -24.44 -63.00 6.95
C ASP A 167 -23.46 -63.96 7.64
N LEU A 168 -22.44 -63.45 8.35
CA LEU A 168 -21.53 -64.27 9.15
C LEU A 168 -22.27 -65.00 10.28
N GLU A 169 -23.20 -64.32 10.96
CA GLU A 169 -24.07 -64.94 11.96
C GLU A 169 -24.93 -66.05 11.34
N ARG A 170 -25.50 -65.82 10.14
CA ARG A 170 -26.27 -66.84 9.42
C ARG A 170 -25.41 -68.05 9.03
N ILE A 171 -24.19 -67.83 8.55
CA ILE A 171 -23.24 -68.90 8.22
C ILE A 171 -22.87 -69.68 9.48
N ALA A 172 -22.58 -69.00 10.60
CA ALA A 172 -22.27 -69.64 11.87
C ALA A 172 -23.44 -70.51 12.37
N ALA A 173 -24.68 -70.00 12.29
CA ALA A 173 -25.86 -70.78 12.63
C ALA A 173 -26.05 -72.02 11.74
N MET A 174 -25.84 -71.88 10.42
CA MET A 174 -25.90 -72.98 9.46
C MET A 174 -24.83 -74.03 9.71
N ASN A 175 -23.58 -73.61 9.94
CA ASN A 175 -22.46 -74.50 10.26
C ASN A 175 -22.72 -75.26 11.57
N ASN A 176 -23.23 -74.59 12.61
CA ASN A 176 -23.61 -75.24 13.85
C ASN A 176 -24.70 -76.30 13.65
N LYS A 177 -25.69 -76.03 12.79
CA LYS A 177 -26.71 -77.02 12.41
C LYS A 177 -26.08 -78.19 11.66
N ASN A 178 -25.27 -77.92 10.63
CA ASN A 178 -24.61 -78.95 9.83
C ASN A 178 -23.69 -79.85 10.68
N ASN A 179 -22.96 -79.27 11.62
CA ASN A 179 -22.12 -80.01 12.57
C ASN A 179 -22.95 -80.94 13.45
N ARG A 180 -24.12 -80.48 13.94
CA ARG A 180 -25.06 -81.33 14.69
C ARG A 180 -25.61 -82.46 13.83
N ASP A 181 -26.02 -82.17 12.61
CA ASP A 181 -26.57 -83.17 11.69
C ASP A 181 -25.51 -84.22 11.30
N THR A 182 -24.27 -83.78 11.05
CA THR A 182 -23.12 -84.66 10.77
C THR A 182 -22.80 -85.55 11.97
N ALA A 183 -22.81 -85.00 13.19
CA ALA A 183 -22.60 -85.79 14.41
C ALA A 183 -23.74 -86.81 14.64
N GLN A 184 -24.98 -86.46 14.31
CA GLN A 184 -26.09 -87.42 14.35
C GLN A 184 -25.95 -88.51 13.28
N PHE A 185 -25.51 -88.15 12.07
CA PHE A 185 -25.29 -89.12 11.00
C PHE A 185 -24.16 -90.09 11.32
N SER A 186 -23.02 -89.60 11.83
CA SER A 186 -21.90 -90.45 12.23
C SER A 186 -22.29 -91.41 13.37
N ALA A 187 -23.08 -90.95 14.34
CA ALA A 187 -23.62 -91.81 15.40
C ALA A 187 -24.53 -92.92 14.84
N LYS A 188 -25.44 -92.58 13.91
CA LYS A 188 -26.31 -93.57 13.24
C LYS A 188 -25.51 -94.56 12.40
N GLN A 189 -24.48 -94.08 11.70
CA GLN A 189 -23.60 -94.90 10.89
C GLN A 189 -22.83 -95.92 11.75
N GLN A 190 -22.26 -95.46 12.86
CA GLN A 190 -21.56 -96.33 13.81
C GLN A 190 -22.49 -97.41 14.37
N GLU A 191 -23.75 -97.07 14.67
CA GLU A 191 -24.73 -98.05 15.14
C GLU A 191 -25.06 -99.10 14.07
N ARG A 192 -25.24 -98.69 12.82
CA ARG A 192 -25.43 -99.63 11.70
C ARG A 192 -24.22 -100.53 11.48
N GLU A 193 -23.01 -99.99 11.58
CA GLU A 193 -21.78 -100.78 11.46
C GLU A 193 -21.67 -101.81 12.59
N ARG A 194 -22.08 -101.47 13.81
CA ARG A 194 -22.15 -102.45 14.91
C ARG A 194 -23.11 -103.58 14.56
N VAL A 195 -24.32 -103.27 14.09
CA VAL A 195 -25.30 -104.30 13.66
C VAL A 195 -24.77 -105.16 12.52
N LEU A 196 -24.20 -104.55 11.47
CA LEU A 196 -23.58 -105.28 10.36
C LEU A 196 -22.42 -106.17 10.81
N SER A 197 -21.59 -105.71 11.74
CA SER A 197 -20.50 -106.52 12.29
C SER A 197 -21.03 -107.74 13.06
N GLN A 198 -22.16 -107.60 13.78
CA GLN A 198 -22.83 -108.70 14.45
C GLN A 198 -23.43 -109.68 13.43
N GLU A 199 -24.10 -109.17 12.39
CA GLU A 199 -24.63 -110.00 11.30
C GLU A 199 -23.54 -110.71 10.51
N SER A 200 -22.42 -110.05 10.20
CA SER A 200 -21.28 -110.66 9.50
C SER A 200 -20.70 -111.79 10.33
N LYS A 201 -20.46 -111.57 11.63
CA LYS A 201 -20.00 -112.62 12.54
C LYS A 201 -20.97 -113.81 12.56
N LEU A 202 -22.27 -113.55 12.53
CA LEU A 202 -23.29 -114.60 12.46
C LEU A 202 -23.25 -115.35 11.11
N LYS A 203 -23.14 -114.62 9.99
CA LYS A 203 -23.03 -115.20 8.64
C LYS A 203 -21.76 -116.03 8.49
N ASP A 204 -20.62 -115.52 8.94
CA ASP A 204 -19.33 -116.22 8.90
C ASP A 204 -19.38 -117.49 9.75
N PHE A 205 -20.03 -117.44 10.91
CA PHE A 205 -20.28 -118.62 11.73
C PHE A 205 -21.14 -119.66 10.99
N ILE A 206 -22.20 -119.25 10.31
CA ILE A 206 -23.06 -120.14 9.51
C ILE A 206 -22.28 -120.73 8.33
N LEU A 207 -21.54 -119.92 7.57
CA LEU A 207 -20.74 -120.36 6.43
C LEU A 207 -19.66 -121.36 6.85
N ALA A 208 -18.96 -121.09 7.95
CA ALA A 208 -17.96 -122.01 8.52
C ALA A 208 -18.57 -123.36 8.94
N LYS A 209 -19.86 -123.40 9.31
CA LYS A 209 -20.58 -124.64 9.61
C LYS A 209 -21.09 -125.38 8.37
N LEU A 210 -21.31 -124.69 7.25
CA LEU A 210 -21.89 -125.25 6.02
C LEU A 210 -20.85 -125.64 4.95
N THR A 211 -19.62 -125.10 5.01
CA THR A 211 -18.63 -125.30 3.94
C THR A 211 -17.93 -126.65 4.09
N ASP A 212 -18.11 -127.53 3.10
CA ASP A 212 -17.46 -128.84 3.03
C ASP A 212 -16.15 -128.74 2.23
N ARG A 213 -15.08 -129.40 2.71
CA ARG A 213 -13.68 -129.07 2.37
C ARG A 213 -13.25 -129.46 0.94
N SER A 214 -14.10 -130.14 0.16
CA SER A 214 -13.76 -130.73 -1.14
C SER A 214 -14.00 -129.84 -2.36
N GLN A 215 -14.79 -128.76 -2.25
CA GLN A 215 -15.22 -127.97 -3.41
C GLN A 215 -14.26 -126.85 -3.86
N LEU A 216 -13.26 -126.49 -3.04
CA LEU A 216 -12.35 -125.37 -3.33
C LEU A 216 -11.19 -125.70 -4.30
N GLU A 217 -10.89 -126.99 -4.53
CA GLU A 217 -9.78 -127.39 -5.41
C GLU A 217 -10.17 -127.46 -6.91
N GLU A 218 -11.46 -127.60 -7.22
CA GLU A 218 -11.95 -127.78 -8.61
C GLU A 218 -11.98 -126.48 -9.43
N GLU A 219 -12.22 -125.32 -8.79
CA GLU A 219 -12.40 -124.04 -9.49
C GLU A 219 -11.08 -123.43 -9.99
N ALA A 220 -9.95 -123.80 -9.39
CA ALA A 220 -8.62 -123.31 -9.78
C ALA A 220 -8.12 -123.90 -11.11
N GLN A 221 -8.60 -125.10 -11.49
CA GLN A 221 -8.13 -125.79 -12.70
C GLN A 221 -8.79 -125.25 -13.98
N LYS A 222 -10.05 -124.81 -13.90
CA LYS A 222 -10.82 -124.31 -15.07
C LYS A 222 -10.26 -122.99 -15.64
N LYS A 223 -9.59 -122.16 -14.84
CA LYS A 223 -9.04 -120.86 -15.27
C LYS A 223 -7.76 -120.95 -16.14
N LYS A 224 -7.07 -122.11 -16.18
CA LYS A 224 -5.83 -122.26 -16.98
C LYS A 224 -6.07 -122.69 -18.43
N ALA A 225 -7.15 -123.42 -18.71
CA ALA A 225 -7.45 -123.94 -20.05
C ALA A 225 -7.90 -122.85 -21.06
N LEU A 226 -8.54 -121.78 -20.58
CA LEU A 226 -9.09 -120.71 -21.42
C LEU A 226 -8.01 -119.81 -22.06
N LYS A 227 -6.77 -119.78 -21.54
CA LYS A 227 -5.70 -118.90 -22.04
C LYS A 227 -4.94 -119.43 -23.25
N ALA A 228 -5.12 -120.70 -23.64
CA ALA A 228 -4.37 -121.33 -24.74
C ALA A 228 -5.05 -121.18 -26.12
N ILE A 229 -6.37 -121.00 -26.16
CA ILE A 229 -7.17 -121.01 -27.40
C ILE A 229 -7.11 -119.65 -28.13
N GLN A 230 -6.85 -118.56 -27.42
CA GLN A 230 -6.85 -117.18 -27.96
C GLN A 230 -5.70 -116.85 -28.93
N ARG A 231 -4.63 -117.66 -29.03
CA ARG A 231 -3.44 -117.32 -29.82
C ARG A 231 -3.48 -117.74 -31.31
N ALA A 232 -4.49 -118.50 -31.75
CA ALA A 232 -4.51 -119.13 -33.08
C ALA A 232 -5.34 -118.40 -34.15
N GLN A 233 -6.13 -117.36 -33.83
CA GLN A 233 -7.13 -116.80 -34.75
C GLN A 233 -6.72 -115.50 -35.49
N GLN A 234 -5.48 -115.02 -35.38
CA GLN A 234 -5.01 -113.85 -36.14
C GLN A 234 -4.21 -114.26 -37.37
N ARG A 235 -4.88 -114.40 -38.53
CA ARG A 235 -4.37 -114.19 -39.91
C ARG A 235 -5.38 -114.72 -40.93
N GLN A 236 -6.29 -113.86 -41.38
CA GLN A 236 -6.93 -113.86 -42.71
C GLN A 236 -8.13 -112.94 -42.67
N GLY A 237 -8.06 -111.76 -43.30
CA GLY A 237 -9.23 -110.97 -43.63
C GLY A 237 -9.02 -109.46 -43.61
N GLU A 238 -7.86 -108.94 -44.01
CA GLU A 238 -7.48 -107.53 -43.83
C GLU A 238 -8.26 -106.49 -44.68
N THR A 239 -9.43 -106.82 -45.26
CA THR A 239 -10.28 -105.81 -45.93
C THR A 239 -11.76 -105.92 -45.57
N PHE A 240 -12.34 -107.12 -45.44
CA PHE A 240 -13.66 -107.30 -44.82
C PHE A 240 -13.58 -107.24 -43.29
N LYS A 241 -12.51 -107.78 -42.69
CA LYS A 241 -12.19 -107.57 -41.28
C LYS A 241 -11.68 -106.18 -40.99
N ASN A 242 -11.41 -105.27 -41.93
CA ASN A 242 -11.11 -103.89 -41.52
C ASN A 242 -12.39 -103.12 -41.20
N TRP A 243 -13.48 -103.34 -41.94
CA TRP A 243 -14.79 -102.77 -41.59
C TRP A 243 -15.50 -103.58 -40.50
N GLU A 244 -15.43 -104.91 -40.56
CA GLU A 244 -15.93 -105.77 -39.48
C GLU A 244 -15.06 -105.64 -38.22
N ALA A 245 -13.73 -105.45 -38.29
CA ALA A 245 -12.95 -105.10 -37.10
C ALA A 245 -13.11 -103.65 -36.70
N ALA A 246 -13.36 -102.67 -37.57
CA ALA A 246 -13.72 -101.32 -37.11
C ALA A 246 -15.07 -101.34 -36.38
N TYR A 247 -16.06 -102.09 -36.91
CA TYR A 247 -17.37 -102.28 -36.31
C TYR A 247 -17.29 -103.12 -35.03
N MET A 248 -16.53 -104.21 -35.02
CA MET A 248 -16.27 -105.05 -33.84
C MET A 248 -15.42 -104.33 -32.80
N CYS A 249 -14.45 -103.49 -33.20
CA CYS A 249 -13.63 -102.69 -32.28
C CYS A 249 -14.46 -101.53 -31.69
N LEU A 250 -15.39 -100.94 -32.44
CA LEU A 250 -16.43 -100.04 -31.91
C LEU A 250 -17.39 -100.77 -30.96
N LEU A 251 -17.73 -102.03 -31.24
CA LEU A 251 -18.52 -102.91 -30.37
C LEU A 251 -17.75 -103.36 -29.11
N GLU A 252 -16.43 -103.52 -29.17
CA GLU A 252 -15.56 -103.82 -28.02
C GLU A 252 -15.32 -102.57 -27.16
N LEU A 253 -15.25 -101.38 -27.77
CA LEU A 253 -15.22 -100.08 -27.08
C LEU A 253 -16.58 -99.70 -26.48
N ALA A 254 -17.67 -100.20 -27.05
CA ALA A 254 -19.00 -100.13 -26.48
C ALA A 254 -19.19 -101.27 -25.49
N GLU A 255 -18.83 -101.06 -24.22
CA GLU A 255 -18.97 -102.02 -23.12
C GLU A 255 -20.38 -102.70 -23.05
N ASP A 256 -21.41 -102.06 -23.63
CA ASP A 256 -22.81 -102.49 -23.62
C ASP A 256 -23.32 -103.18 -24.91
N LYS A 257 -22.46 -103.49 -25.89
CA LYS A 257 -22.83 -104.12 -27.19
C LYS A 257 -23.87 -103.38 -28.05
N ASN A 258 -24.23 -102.14 -27.71
CA ASN A 258 -25.15 -101.29 -28.50
C ASN A 258 -24.43 -100.07 -29.06
N ILE A 259 -24.37 -99.99 -30.38
CA ILE A 259 -23.66 -98.92 -31.11
C ILE A 259 -24.42 -97.59 -31.00
N ASP A 260 -25.74 -97.61 -31.00
CA ASP A 260 -26.55 -96.39 -30.87
C ASP A 260 -26.31 -95.68 -29.53
N GLN A 261 -26.10 -96.44 -28.45
CA GLN A 261 -25.76 -95.88 -27.14
C GLN A 261 -24.34 -95.31 -27.10
N LEU A 262 -23.40 -95.88 -27.86
CA LEU A 262 -22.05 -95.33 -28.03
C LEU A 262 -22.11 -94.01 -28.81
N VAL A 263 -22.90 -93.96 -29.89
CA VAL A 263 -23.13 -92.74 -30.67
C VAL A 263 -23.79 -91.67 -29.80
N ASP A 264 -24.80 -92.01 -28.99
CA ASP A 264 -25.41 -91.06 -28.05
C ASP A 264 -24.42 -90.56 -26.99
N ARG A 265 -23.55 -91.44 -26.47
CA ARG A 265 -22.46 -91.02 -25.56
C ARG A 265 -21.46 -90.11 -26.28
N PHE A 266 -21.17 -90.37 -27.54
CA PHE A 266 -20.28 -89.54 -28.35
C PHE A 266 -20.92 -88.19 -28.64
N ILE A 267 -22.19 -88.12 -29.04
CA ILE A 267 -22.95 -86.88 -29.23
C ILE A 267 -23.01 -86.09 -27.92
N LYS A 268 -23.25 -86.75 -26.78
CA LYS A 268 -23.21 -86.11 -25.45
C LYS A 268 -21.82 -85.59 -25.08
N LYS A 269 -20.76 -86.27 -25.52
CA LYS A 269 -19.38 -85.83 -25.31
C LYS A 269 -19.04 -84.66 -26.24
N GLU A 270 -19.43 -84.74 -27.51
CA GLU A 270 -19.27 -83.69 -28.51
C GLU A 270 -20.04 -82.42 -28.13
N THR A 271 -21.27 -82.53 -27.62
CA THR A 271 -22.02 -81.37 -27.11
C THR A 271 -21.36 -80.75 -25.88
N LYS A 272 -20.77 -81.55 -24.99
CA LYS A 272 -19.95 -81.04 -23.88
C LYS A 272 -18.68 -80.37 -24.39
N ASP A 273 -17.99 -80.97 -25.36
CA ASP A 273 -16.77 -80.44 -25.96
C ASP A 273 -17.07 -79.14 -26.71
N PHE A 274 -18.20 -79.03 -27.39
CA PHE A 274 -18.67 -77.80 -28.05
C PHE A 274 -19.01 -76.71 -27.04
N SER A 275 -19.62 -77.07 -25.91
CA SER A 275 -19.87 -76.14 -24.79
C SER A 275 -18.57 -75.64 -24.17
N CYS A 276 -17.60 -76.54 -23.96
CA CYS A 276 -16.26 -76.19 -23.50
C CYS A 276 -15.51 -75.29 -24.49
N PHE A 277 -15.67 -75.53 -25.79
CA PHE A 277 -15.05 -74.71 -26.84
C PHE A 277 -15.65 -73.31 -26.89
N ASN A 278 -16.98 -73.17 -26.80
CA ASN A 278 -17.63 -71.87 -26.70
C ASN A 278 -17.19 -71.11 -25.44
N TYR A 279 -17.11 -71.80 -24.31
CA TYR A 279 -16.57 -71.21 -23.07
C TYR A 279 -15.11 -70.77 -23.24
N ALA A 280 -14.26 -71.55 -23.91
CA ALA A 280 -12.88 -71.17 -24.21
C ALA A 280 -12.79 -69.93 -25.12
N ILE A 281 -13.71 -69.78 -26.07
CA ILE A 281 -13.82 -68.58 -26.91
C ILE A 281 -14.25 -67.37 -26.08
N GLU A 282 -15.26 -67.52 -25.23
CA GLU A 282 -15.73 -66.45 -24.35
C GLU A 282 -14.62 -66.00 -23.39
N MET A 283 -13.93 -66.95 -22.75
CA MET A 283 -12.74 -66.66 -21.94
C MET A 283 -11.64 -65.96 -22.72
N LYS A 284 -11.40 -66.35 -23.98
CA LYS A 284 -10.44 -65.66 -24.83
C LYS A 284 -10.86 -64.22 -25.12
N SER A 285 -12.15 -63.99 -25.40
CA SER A 285 -12.72 -62.66 -25.61
C SER A 285 -12.57 -61.79 -24.35
N GLU A 286 -12.89 -62.34 -23.17
CA GLU A 286 -12.72 -61.63 -21.90
C GLU A 286 -11.24 -61.31 -21.63
N VAL A 287 -10.32 -62.23 -21.93
CA VAL A 287 -8.87 -62.00 -21.81
C VAL A 287 -8.41 -60.88 -22.75
N GLU A 288 -8.92 -60.82 -23.99
CA GLU A 288 -8.62 -59.73 -24.92
C GLU A 288 -9.18 -58.38 -24.43
N GLU A 289 -10.41 -58.37 -23.90
CA GLU A 289 -11.00 -57.17 -23.30
C GLU A 289 -10.18 -56.68 -22.10
N MET A 290 -9.75 -57.59 -21.22
CA MET A 290 -8.89 -57.27 -20.09
C MET A 290 -7.53 -56.76 -20.53
N ARG A 291 -6.92 -57.34 -21.58
CA ARG A 291 -5.67 -56.83 -22.16
C ARG A 291 -5.85 -55.42 -22.73
N GLN A 292 -6.97 -55.13 -23.36
CA GLN A 292 -7.26 -53.78 -23.87
C GLN A 292 -7.44 -52.78 -22.72
N LYS A 293 -8.14 -53.16 -21.64
CA LYS A 293 -8.26 -52.33 -20.43
C LYS A 293 -6.90 -52.06 -19.79
N ILE A 294 -6.05 -53.08 -19.67
CA ILE A 294 -4.68 -52.93 -19.15
C ILE A 294 -3.88 -51.94 -20.01
N LYS A 295 -3.96 -52.08 -21.34
CA LYS A 295 -3.28 -51.17 -22.27
C LYS A 295 -3.79 -49.74 -22.12
N ASN A 296 -5.10 -49.52 -22.06
CA ASN A 296 -5.67 -48.19 -21.88
C ASN A 296 -5.22 -47.54 -20.57
N VAL A 297 -5.17 -48.31 -19.47
CA VAL A 297 -4.66 -47.82 -18.17
C VAL A 297 -3.17 -47.50 -18.24
N GLN A 298 -2.38 -48.31 -18.94
CA GLN A 298 -0.95 -48.01 -19.15
C GLN A 298 -0.75 -46.75 -19.98
N ASP A 299 -1.52 -46.56 -21.06
CA ASP A 299 -1.48 -45.35 -21.87
C ASP A 299 -1.87 -44.11 -21.02
N GLU A 300 -2.88 -44.22 -20.15
CA GLU A 300 -3.27 -43.16 -19.21
C GLU A 300 -2.17 -42.85 -18.18
N ILE A 301 -1.51 -43.87 -17.64
CA ILE A 301 -0.35 -43.69 -16.73
C ILE A 301 0.75 -42.92 -17.45
N THR A 302 1.12 -43.30 -18.67
CA THR A 302 2.17 -42.59 -19.42
C THR A 302 1.79 -41.15 -19.76
N ALA A 303 0.51 -40.88 -20.05
CA ALA A 303 0.02 -39.52 -20.27
C ALA A 303 0.08 -38.68 -18.98
N LEU A 304 -0.29 -39.24 -17.83
CA LEU A 304 -0.19 -38.56 -16.54
C LEU A 304 1.26 -38.32 -16.11
N GLU A 305 2.16 -39.27 -16.36
CA GLU A 305 3.60 -39.12 -16.08
C GLU A 305 4.24 -38.01 -16.93
N THR A 306 3.92 -37.95 -18.22
CA THR A 306 4.41 -36.90 -19.12
C THR A 306 3.86 -35.52 -18.72
N GLU A 307 2.57 -35.42 -18.40
CA GLU A 307 1.98 -34.17 -17.88
C GLU A 307 2.61 -33.75 -16.55
N GLN A 308 2.83 -34.68 -15.62
CA GLN A 308 3.50 -34.39 -14.36
C GLN A 308 4.93 -33.90 -14.58
N ASN A 309 5.66 -34.49 -15.54
CA ASN A 309 7.02 -34.08 -15.85
C ASN A 309 7.07 -32.70 -16.52
N ASN A 310 6.10 -32.39 -17.39
CA ASN A 310 5.93 -31.06 -17.98
C ASN A 310 5.62 -30.02 -16.90
N GLN A 311 4.71 -30.32 -15.97
CA GLN A 311 4.42 -29.43 -14.84
C GLN A 311 5.65 -29.22 -13.95
N LYS A 312 6.38 -30.28 -13.60
CA LYS A 312 7.63 -30.18 -12.83
C LYS A 312 8.68 -29.31 -13.55
N SER A 313 8.90 -29.54 -14.84
CA SER A 313 9.87 -28.74 -15.61
C SER A 313 9.45 -27.27 -15.73
N SER A 314 8.15 -26.99 -15.90
CA SER A 314 7.63 -25.62 -15.89
C SER A 314 7.79 -24.95 -14.53
N ALA A 315 7.55 -25.67 -13.43
CA ALA A 315 7.73 -25.16 -12.07
C ALA A 315 9.20 -24.86 -11.77
N VAL A 316 10.13 -25.72 -12.21
CA VAL A 316 11.58 -25.49 -12.09
C VAL A 316 12.00 -24.23 -12.86
N ARG A 317 11.49 -24.04 -14.09
CA ARG A 317 11.78 -22.82 -14.86
C ARG A 317 11.29 -21.55 -14.16
N VAL A 318 10.07 -21.58 -13.61
CA VAL A 318 9.53 -20.44 -12.85
C VAL A 318 10.35 -20.18 -11.59
N LEU A 319 10.79 -21.23 -10.89
CA LEU A 319 11.67 -21.07 -9.72
C LEU A 319 13.02 -20.45 -10.10
N GLN A 320 13.63 -20.87 -11.21
CA GLN A 320 14.87 -20.28 -11.71
C GLN A 320 14.68 -18.80 -12.08
N GLU A 321 13.60 -18.45 -12.76
CA GLU A 321 13.31 -17.04 -13.10
C GLU A 321 13.10 -16.20 -11.83
N LEU A 322 12.43 -16.74 -10.81
CA LEU A 322 12.25 -16.05 -9.53
C LEU A 322 13.58 -15.92 -8.77
N GLU A 323 14.45 -16.91 -8.83
CA GLU A 323 15.78 -16.89 -8.21
C GLU A 323 16.69 -15.86 -8.90
N GLU A 324 16.69 -15.80 -10.23
CA GLU A 324 17.39 -14.78 -11.02
C GLU A 324 16.89 -13.38 -10.70
N ARG A 325 15.56 -13.19 -10.63
CA ARG A 325 14.97 -11.90 -10.22
C ARG A 325 15.35 -11.54 -8.79
N LEU A 326 15.35 -12.50 -7.87
CA LEU A 326 15.76 -12.27 -6.48
C LEU A 326 17.21 -11.83 -6.44
N MET A 327 18.12 -12.57 -7.09
CA MET A 327 19.54 -12.22 -7.22
C MET A 327 19.72 -10.80 -7.75
N ALA A 328 19.09 -10.46 -8.88
CA ALA A 328 19.17 -9.12 -9.46
C ALA A 328 18.70 -8.03 -8.49
N THR A 329 17.55 -8.22 -7.82
CA THR A 329 17.06 -7.25 -6.83
C THR A 329 17.96 -7.13 -5.61
N THR A 330 18.59 -8.23 -5.16
CA THR A 330 19.55 -8.19 -4.05
C THR A 330 20.84 -7.49 -4.44
N GLU A 331 21.33 -7.66 -5.67
CA GLU A 331 22.49 -6.93 -6.18
C GLU A 331 22.19 -5.43 -6.30
N GLU A 332 21.01 -5.05 -6.79
CA GLU A 332 20.57 -3.65 -6.81
C GLU A 332 20.47 -3.05 -5.41
N ALA A 333 19.88 -3.78 -4.45
CA ALA A 333 19.78 -3.35 -3.06
C ALA A 333 21.18 -3.17 -2.42
N ASN A 334 22.10 -4.11 -2.66
CA ASN A 334 23.48 -4.03 -2.18
C ASN A 334 24.19 -2.81 -2.77
N ARG A 335 24.01 -2.53 -4.07
CA ARG A 335 24.56 -1.33 -4.71
C ARG A 335 24.04 -0.04 -4.08
N TYR A 336 22.74 0.06 -3.79
CA TYR A 336 22.18 1.22 -3.10
C TYR A 336 22.69 1.33 -1.67
N GLU A 337 22.89 0.22 -0.96
CA GLU A 337 23.46 0.20 0.38
C GLU A 337 24.92 0.69 0.38
N GLU A 338 25.72 0.25 -0.59
CA GLU A 338 27.09 0.74 -0.78
C GLU A 338 27.12 2.24 -1.07
N GLN A 339 26.28 2.73 -1.99
CA GLN A 339 26.15 4.16 -2.28
C GLN A 339 25.71 4.98 -1.05
N CYS A 340 24.80 4.43 -0.24
CA CYS A 340 24.41 5.06 1.03
C CYS A 340 25.57 5.09 2.02
N LYS A 341 26.36 4.01 2.12
CA LYS A 341 27.56 3.96 2.97
C LYS A 341 28.60 4.99 2.53
N GLU A 342 28.85 5.13 1.24
CA GLU A 342 29.75 6.13 0.68
C GLU A 342 29.26 7.56 0.96
N SER A 343 27.97 7.82 0.72
CA SER A 343 27.36 9.13 0.99
C SER A 343 27.41 9.48 2.48
N ARG A 344 27.18 8.50 3.37
CA ARG A 344 27.32 8.69 4.82
C ARG A 344 28.76 8.97 5.24
N LYS A 345 29.75 8.31 4.62
CA LYS A 345 31.17 8.62 4.86
C LYS A 345 31.49 10.06 4.44
N ALA A 346 31.02 10.49 3.27
CA ALA A 346 31.22 11.85 2.77
C ALA A 346 30.54 12.90 3.69
N LEU A 347 29.32 12.65 4.14
CA LEU A 347 28.63 13.50 5.12
C LEU A 347 29.36 13.55 6.47
N GLY A 348 29.90 12.41 6.91
CA GLY A 348 30.72 12.35 8.12
C GLY A 348 32.00 13.19 8.02
N LEU A 349 32.69 13.15 6.87
CA LEU A 349 33.85 14.01 6.60
C LEU A 349 33.46 15.49 6.60
N LEU A 350 32.40 15.86 5.86
CA LEU A 350 31.91 17.24 5.82
C LEU A 350 31.52 17.76 7.21
N ARG A 351 30.94 16.91 8.06
CA ARG A 351 30.65 17.25 9.45
C ARG A 351 31.94 17.54 10.22
N CYS A 352 32.96 16.68 10.13
CA CYS A 352 34.24 16.91 10.78
C CYS A 352 34.91 18.20 10.31
N ASP A 353 34.95 18.44 8.99
CA ASP A 353 35.53 19.63 8.37
C ASP A 353 34.77 20.90 8.79
N LEU A 354 33.46 20.81 8.96
CA LEU A 354 32.67 21.92 9.43
C LEU A 354 32.86 22.16 10.93
N GLU A 355 33.03 21.12 11.74
CA GLU A 355 33.38 21.24 13.15
C GLU A 355 34.77 21.88 13.35
N THR A 356 35.75 21.60 12.49
CA THR A 356 37.07 22.28 12.52
C THR A 356 36.96 23.73 12.06
N LEU A 357 36.27 24.00 10.95
CA LEU A 357 36.09 25.35 10.42
C LEU A 357 35.33 26.27 11.39
N LEU A 358 34.33 25.73 12.11
CA LEU A 358 33.58 26.48 13.12
C LEU A 358 34.49 26.92 14.30
N LYS A 359 35.46 26.06 14.67
CA LYS A 359 36.47 26.37 15.68
C LYS A 359 37.48 27.40 15.17
N ASP A 360 37.96 27.25 13.93
CA ASP A 360 38.98 28.12 13.35
C ASP A 360 38.47 29.55 13.11
N ILE A 361 37.20 29.70 12.70
CA ILE A 361 36.58 31.01 12.42
C ILE A 361 36.08 31.70 13.71
N ASN A 362 36.13 31.04 14.88
CA ASN A 362 35.51 31.50 16.13
C ASN A 362 34.04 31.94 15.92
N CYS A 363 33.27 31.11 15.21
CA CYS A 363 31.84 31.33 15.00
C CYS A 363 31.08 31.13 16.31
N ASP A 364 30.39 32.17 16.77
CA ASP A 364 29.55 32.12 17.98
C ASP A 364 28.28 31.30 17.68
N ALA A 365 28.36 29.98 17.87
CA ALA A 365 27.29 29.03 17.57
C ALA A 365 26.19 28.96 18.65
N THR A 366 26.30 29.80 19.69
CA THR A 366 25.37 29.91 20.81
C THR A 366 23.88 30.12 20.42
N PRO A 367 23.49 30.86 19.37
CA PRO A 367 22.08 31.01 19.00
C PRO A 367 21.50 29.75 18.35
N ILE A 368 22.30 28.98 17.61
CA ILE A 368 21.86 27.72 16.98
C ILE A 368 21.84 26.59 18.01
N MET A 369 22.82 26.54 18.93
CA MET A 369 22.84 25.58 20.03
C MET A 369 21.65 25.77 20.99
N ARG A 370 21.22 27.01 21.25
CA ARG A 370 20.03 27.30 22.07
C ARG A 370 18.71 26.84 21.43
N GLN A 371 18.65 26.81 20.10
CA GLN A 371 17.48 26.33 19.35
C GLN A 371 17.41 24.80 19.21
N LEU A 372 18.54 24.09 19.40
CA LEU A 372 18.65 22.64 19.16
C LEU A 372 18.66 21.78 20.44
N GLY A 373 18.71 22.40 21.64
CA GLY A 373 18.75 21.68 22.92
C GLY A 373 20.13 21.13 23.29
N GLU A 374 20.26 20.55 24.49
CA GLU A 374 21.53 20.23 25.20
C GLU A 374 22.53 19.32 24.47
N ASN A 375 22.18 18.72 23.34
CA ASN A 375 23.11 17.96 22.52
C ASN A 375 23.61 18.83 21.36
N GLY A 376 24.56 19.73 21.65
CA GLY A 376 25.21 20.64 20.68
C GLY A 376 26.08 19.96 19.61
N GLN A 377 25.70 18.76 19.17
CA GLN A 377 26.39 18.00 18.12
C GLN A 377 25.78 18.32 16.74
N ILE A 378 26.64 18.45 15.74
CA ILE A 378 26.22 18.66 14.36
C ILE A 378 25.56 17.37 13.84
N THR A 379 24.25 17.37 13.71
CA THR A 379 23.49 16.23 13.16
C THR A 379 23.17 16.47 11.68
N ASP A 380 22.94 15.42 10.88
CA ASP A 380 22.64 15.53 9.45
C ASP A 380 21.46 16.48 9.13
N LEU A 381 20.45 16.54 10.01
CA LEU A 381 19.31 17.47 9.90
C LEU A 381 19.68 18.94 10.20
N ASN A 382 20.74 19.15 10.97
CA ASN A 382 21.19 20.46 11.42
C ASN A 382 22.38 20.98 10.61
N LEU A 383 23.06 20.12 9.84
CA LEU A 383 24.24 20.43 9.06
C LEU A 383 24.04 21.64 8.14
N MET A 384 22.90 21.71 7.43
CA MET A 384 22.59 22.84 6.55
C MET A 384 22.53 24.18 7.31
N LYS A 385 21.95 24.19 8.51
CA LYS A 385 21.86 25.40 9.34
C LYS A 385 23.22 25.87 9.84
N PHE A 386 24.15 24.94 10.07
CA PHE A 386 25.52 25.28 10.44
C PHE A 386 26.33 25.78 9.24
N ILE A 387 26.13 25.21 8.04
CA ILE A 387 26.72 25.73 6.79
C ILE A 387 26.26 27.17 6.55
N ASP A 388 24.95 27.44 6.65
CA ASP A 388 24.39 28.79 6.48
C ASP A 388 25.00 29.82 7.46
N LEU A 389 25.35 29.37 8.68
CA LEU A 389 25.99 30.22 9.68
C LEU A 389 27.45 30.51 9.32
N VAL A 390 28.19 29.48 8.90
CA VAL A 390 29.57 29.63 8.41
C VAL A 390 29.61 30.54 7.19
N ASP A 391 28.67 30.40 6.25
CA ASP A 391 28.59 31.25 5.04
C ASP A 391 28.34 32.72 5.40
N LYS A 392 27.43 32.98 6.34
CA LYS A 392 27.20 34.35 6.85
C LYS A 392 28.45 34.94 7.48
N LYS A 393 29.18 34.18 8.30
CA LYS A 393 30.40 34.65 8.95
C LYS A 393 31.54 34.86 7.96
N THR A 394 31.70 33.94 7.01
CA THR A 394 32.69 34.06 5.93
C THR A 394 32.42 35.31 5.09
N THR A 395 31.15 35.58 4.76
CA THR A 395 30.75 36.80 4.04
C THR A 395 31.09 38.07 4.84
N GLN A 396 30.88 38.07 6.16
CA GLN A 396 31.27 39.19 7.03
C GLN A 396 32.80 39.39 7.07
N LEU A 397 33.56 38.31 7.17
CA LEU A 397 35.02 38.37 7.15
C LEU A 397 35.56 38.86 5.81
N LEU A 398 34.99 38.40 4.70
CA LEU A 398 35.32 38.87 3.36
C LEU A 398 35.00 40.35 3.18
N LEU A 399 33.85 40.81 3.72
CA LEU A 399 33.49 42.24 3.72
C LEU A 399 34.52 43.05 4.53
N MET A 400 34.90 42.58 5.72
CA MET A 400 35.91 43.25 6.56
C MET A 400 37.28 43.27 5.88
N GLU A 401 37.69 42.19 5.23
CA GLU A 401 38.92 42.13 4.43
C GLU A 401 38.88 43.09 3.25
N SER A 402 37.75 43.18 2.53
CA SER A 402 37.57 44.12 1.43
C SER A 402 37.67 45.58 1.90
N MET A 403 37.12 45.89 3.08
CA MET A 403 37.26 47.20 3.71
C MET A 403 38.69 47.48 4.12
N LEU A 404 39.41 46.50 4.69
CA LEU A 404 40.82 46.63 5.05
C LEU A 404 41.71 46.81 3.80
N ARG A 405 41.47 46.06 2.72
CA ARG A 405 42.16 46.26 1.43
C ARG A 405 41.88 47.62 0.83
N TYR A 406 40.63 48.11 0.93
CA TYR A 406 40.27 49.45 0.50
C TYR A 406 41.00 50.52 1.34
N MET A 407 41.03 50.38 2.67
CA MET A 407 41.78 51.30 3.54
C MET A 407 43.28 51.25 3.29
N LEU A 408 43.88 50.07 3.11
CA LEU A 408 45.30 49.92 2.76
C LEU A 408 45.63 50.49 1.36
N ALA A 409 44.69 50.37 0.41
CA ALA A 409 44.82 51.02 -0.90
C ALA A 409 44.70 52.54 -0.78
N CYS A 410 43.83 53.07 0.08
CA CYS A 410 43.74 54.51 0.36
C CYS A 410 44.98 55.03 1.12
N ASP A 411 45.57 54.25 2.03
CA ASP A 411 46.79 54.61 2.74
C ASP A 411 48.03 54.63 1.82
N LEU A 412 47.99 53.93 0.68
CA LEU A 412 48.98 54.05 -0.40
C LEU A 412 48.73 55.27 -1.32
N TYR A 413 47.60 55.97 -1.17
CA TYR A 413 47.25 57.18 -1.93
C TYR A 413 47.14 58.45 -1.06
N SER A 414 47.64 58.43 0.18
CA SER A 414 47.90 59.67 0.93
C SER A 414 49.32 60.22 0.65
N ALA A 415 49.69 60.31 -0.63
CA ALA A 415 50.82 61.12 -1.07
C ALA A 415 50.75 61.41 -2.58
N GLU A 416 49.64 61.92 -3.10
CA GLU A 416 49.73 62.85 -4.24
C GLU A 416 48.39 63.57 -4.47
N ALA A 417 48.50 64.90 -4.56
CA ALA A 417 47.40 65.81 -4.78
C ALA A 417 46.72 65.52 -6.13
N PHE A 418 45.42 65.31 -6.12
CA PHE A 418 44.60 65.42 -7.32
C PHE A 418 43.45 66.38 -7.07
N THR A 419 43.58 67.57 -7.64
CA THR A 419 42.56 68.60 -7.78
C THR A 419 41.42 68.10 -8.66
N ASN A 420 40.19 68.09 -8.14
CA ASN A 420 38.98 67.76 -8.90
C ASN A 420 38.13 69.03 -9.14
N PRO A 421 37.82 69.41 -10.41
CA PRO A 421 37.34 70.74 -10.78
C PRO A 421 35.82 70.80 -10.99
N PHE A 422 35.00 70.45 -9.99
CA PHE A 422 33.53 70.56 -10.10
C PHE A 422 32.85 70.94 -8.78
N LEU A 423 33.41 71.92 -8.07
CA LEU A 423 32.61 72.76 -7.19
C LEU A 423 31.93 73.84 -8.04
N ASP A 424 30.74 73.52 -8.54
CA ASP A 424 29.72 74.53 -8.83
C ASP A 424 28.36 73.93 -8.43
N GLY A 425 27.73 74.53 -7.41
CA GLY A 425 26.38 74.16 -6.99
C GLY A 425 26.17 73.97 -5.48
N THR A 426 26.04 75.10 -4.77
CA THR A 426 24.95 75.40 -3.79
C THR A 426 24.87 74.52 -2.52
N GLU A 427 25.33 75.02 -1.36
CA GLU A 427 24.60 75.80 -0.33
C GLU A 427 24.07 74.95 0.85
N LEU A 428 24.77 75.14 1.97
CA LEU A 428 24.36 75.27 3.37
C LEU A 428 22.89 75.02 3.81
N LEU A 429 22.84 74.31 4.95
CA LEU A 429 21.92 74.39 6.11
C LEU A 429 20.59 73.61 6.02
N GLN A 430 20.47 72.43 6.64
CA GLN A 430 20.29 72.08 8.07
C GLN A 430 18.88 72.38 8.63
N GLU A 431 18.29 71.32 9.22
CA GLU A 431 17.18 71.28 10.20
C GLU A 431 15.73 71.45 9.68
N THR A 432 14.69 70.70 10.11
CA THR A 432 14.41 69.79 11.25
C THR A 432 13.30 68.76 10.92
N ASP A 433 12.93 67.94 11.93
CA ASP A 433 11.65 67.25 12.19
C ASP A 433 11.70 65.72 11.99
N ASP A 434 11.20 64.85 12.86
CA ASP A 434 10.55 64.97 14.17
C ASP A 434 10.41 63.54 14.77
N ASP A 435 10.45 63.47 16.10
CA ASP A 435 9.59 62.71 17.02
C ASP A 435 9.13 61.25 16.77
N GLN A 436 9.52 60.39 17.72
CA GLN A 436 8.70 59.30 18.30
C GLN A 436 7.42 59.86 18.96
N PRO A 437 6.27 59.12 19.16
CA PRO A 437 6.26 58.02 20.15
C PRO A 437 5.07 56.99 20.23
N PHE A 438 5.20 56.03 21.19
CA PHE A 438 4.20 55.23 21.96
C PHE A 438 3.25 54.22 21.25
N LEU A 439 3.31 52.89 21.51
CA LEU A 439 2.84 52.01 22.63
C LEU A 439 1.39 51.45 22.53
N THR A 440 1.24 50.17 22.94
CA THR A 440 0.03 49.42 23.45
C THR A 440 -1.11 49.09 22.46
N ALA A 441 -1.87 47.98 22.53
CA ALA A 441 -1.85 46.69 23.23
C ALA A 441 -3.09 45.85 22.81
N LEU A 442 -3.14 44.57 23.26
CA LEU A 442 -4.28 43.63 23.30
C LEU A 442 -4.78 43.09 21.94
N ASP A 443 -5.07 41.80 21.74
CA ASP A 443 -5.62 40.85 22.71
C ASP A 443 -5.49 39.38 22.25
N SER A 444 -5.69 38.49 23.23
CA SER A 444 -6.13 37.08 23.11
C SER A 444 -5.07 35.99 22.93
N THR A 445 -4.64 35.41 24.06
CA THR A 445 -4.62 33.94 24.19
C THR A 445 -6.05 33.44 24.36
N PRO A 446 -6.36 32.18 23.97
CA PRO A 446 -6.31 31.14 24.99
C PRO A 446 -5.74 29.81 24.53
N HIS A 447 -5.29 29.09 25.55
CA HIS A 447 -4.83 27.72 25.61
C HIS A 447 -5.73 26.66 24.96
N ALA A 448 -5.03 25.63 24.47
CA ALA A 448 -5.26 24.20 24.67
C ALA A 448 -6.36 23.46 23.90
N ILE A 449 -6.01 22.18 23.70
CA ILE A 449 -6.78 21.04 23.19
C ILE A 449 -6.77 20.92 21.66
N ASP A 450 -5.77 20.19 21.17
CA ASP A 450 -6.08 18.94 20.47
C ASP A 450 -4.82 18.06 20.40
N THR A 451 -4.88 16.96 21.14
CA THR A 451 -4.15 15.73 20.86
C THR A 451 -4.44 15.31 19.42
N LEU A 452 -3.58 15.72 18.48
CA LEU A 452 -3.53 15.11 17.16
C LEU A 452 -2.92 13.72 17.31
N GLU A 453 -3.80 12.73 17.51
CA GLU A 453 -3.50 11.37 17.07
C GLU A 453 -3.12 11.44 15.59
N VAL A 454 -1.82 11.33 15.33
CA VAL A 454 -1.29 11.09 13.99
C VAL A 454 -1.94 9.79 13.49
N PRO A 455 -2.61 9.79 12.32
CA PRO A 455 -3.14 8.55 11.76
C PRO A 455 -1.95 7.60 11.56
N LEU A 456 -1.95 6.48 12.28
CA LEU A 456 -0.91 5.47 12.13
C LEU A 456 -0.87 5.01 10.68
N ASP A 457 0.34 4.98 10.14
CA ASP A 457 0.64 4.50 8.79
C ASP A 457 0.20 3.03 8.64
N HIS A 458 -0.14 2.60 7.41
CA HIS A 458 -0.72 1.27 7.16
C HIS A 458 0.18 0.16 7.72
N ASP A 459 1.49 0.33 7.62
CA ASP A 459 2.48 -0.63 8.11
C ASP A 459 2.52 -0.70 9.65
N GLN A 460 2.34 0.44 10.33
CA GLN A 460 2.27 0.51 11.79
C GLN A 460 0.98 -0.14 12.32
N LEU A 461 -0.16 0.07 11.63
CA LEU A 461 -1.43 -0.57 11.96
C LEU A 461 -1.36 -2.09 11.75
N ARG A 462 -0.71 -2.54 10.68
CA ARG A 462 -0.48 -3.96 10.39
C ARG A 462 0.38 -4.62 11.47
N GLN A 463 1.42 -3.93 11.95
CA GLN A 463 2.27 -4.41 13.05
C GLN A 463 1.50 -4.54 14.37
N LEU A 464 0.68 -3.55 14.72
CA LEU A 464 -0.14 -3.58 15.94
C LEU A 464 -1.20 -4.68 15.90
N VAL A 465 -1.85 -4.89 14.75
CA VAL A 465 -2.82 -5.98 14.57
C VAL A 465 -2.15 -7.35 14.70
N LEU A 466 -0.94 -7.52 14.15
CA LEU A 466 -0.17 -8.76 14.29
C LEU A 466 0.24 -9.01 15.75
N GLN A 467 0.73 -7.98 16.45
CA GLN A 467 1.08 -8.08 17.87
C GLN A 467 -0.13 -8.40 18.75
N HIS A 468 -1.27 -7.75 18.52
CA HIS A 468 -2.51 -8.04 19.25
C HIS A 468 -3.00 -9.48 18.99
N HIS A 469 -2.85 -9.99 17.76
CA HIS A 469 -3.24 -11.37 17.44
C HIS A 469 -2.31 -12.41 18.07
N GLU A 470 -1.02 -12.09 18.24
CA GLU A 470 -0.07 -12.91 18.98
C GLU A 470 -0.33 -12.89 20.49
N GLU A 471 -0.68 -11.74 21.06
CA GLU A 471 -1.07 -11.62 22.47
C GLU A 471 -2.39 -12.34 22.77
N GLU A 472 -3.39 -12.24 21.90
CA GLU A 472 -4.64 -13.02 21.97
C GLU A 472 -4.37 -14.54 21.91
N ARG A 473 -3.46 -14.99 21.04
CA ARG A 473 -3.02 -16.40 21.01
C ARG A 473 -2.32 -16.84 22.29
N ARG A 474 -1.59 -15.94 22.96
CA ARG A 474 -0.94 -16.23 24.24
C ARG A 474 -1.93 -16.24 25.42
N ARG A 475 -3.01 -15.45 25.33
CA ARG A 475 -4.07 -15.36 26.36
C ARG A 475 -5.13 -16.46 26.26
N ALA A 476 -5.25 -17.14 25.13
CA ALA A 476 -6.19 -18.27 25.00
C ALA A 476 -5.83 -19.43 25.93
N PRO A 477 -6.73 -19.88 26.82
CA PRO A 477 -6.44 -20.98 27.74
C PRO A 477 -6.22 -22.28 26.96
N ARG A 478 -5.08 -22.95 27.22
CA ARG A 478 -4.77 -24.29 26.71
C ARG A 478 -5.85 -25.25 27.21
N LEU A 479 -6.83 -25.54 26.36
CA LEU A 479 -7.76 -26.65 26.55
C LEU A 479 -6.96 -27.93 26.76
N ARG A 480 -6.90 -28.39 28.02
CA ARG A 480 -6.33 -29.67 28.43
C ARG A 480 -6.99 -30.77 27.60
N ARG A 481 -6.25 -31.33 26.64
CA ARG A 481 -6.59 -32.61 26.01
C ARG A 481 -6.59 -33.68 27.11
N LYS A 482 -7.80 -34.04 27.57
CA LYS A 482 -8.03 -35.21 28.41
C LYS A 482 -7.61 -36.44 27.60
N LYS A 483 -6.57 -37.15 28.05
CA LYS A 483 -6.27 -38.51 27.59
C LYS A 483 -7.54 -39.35 27.83
N ARG A 484 -8.10 -39.92 26.75
CA ARG A 484 -9.00 -41.07 26.86
C ARG A 484 -8.08 -42.28 26.79
N ASP A 485 -7.90 -42.92 27.93
CA ASP A 485 -7.33 -44.25 28.01
C ASP A 485 -8.30 -45.22 27.32
N SER A 486 -7.78 -45.94 26.32
CA SER A 486 -8.43 -47.09 25.71
C SER A 486 -8.39 -48.24 26.71
N PHE A 487 -9.57 -48.64 27.20
CA PHE A 487 -9.78 -49.96 27.76
C PHE A 487 -9.99 -50.94 26.59
N ASP A 488 -9.06 -51.86 26.42
CA ASP A 488 -9.28 -53.11 25.70
C ASP A 488 -10.04 -54.08 26.60
N PHE A 489 -11.17 -54.60 26.10
CA PHE A 489 -11.72 -55.93 26.40
C PHE A 489 -12.56 -56.40 25.21
#